data_AF-A0AAD8IZ25-F1
#
_entry.id   AF-A0AAD8IZ25-F1
#
_cell.length_a   1.000
_cell.length_b   1.000
_cell.length_c   1.000
_cell.angle_alpha   90.00
_cell.angle_beta   90.00
_cell.angle_gamma   90.00
#
_symmetry.space_group_name_H-M   'P 1'
#
loop_
_entity.id
_entity.type
_entity.pdbx_description
1 polymer ?
#
loop_
_entity_poly.entity_id
_entity_poly.type
_entity_poly.pdbx_seq_one_letter_code
_entity_poly.pdbx_strand_id
1 'polypeptide(L)'
;MAQNNDFIFNNNTALEDYELFIDGLLESNNRIFLFGFSHIRGPNPATPRYAVFLDHKGNFETRAVVAVASNHRKLSGIRGRGVRGRFLSRRGEAAQPPELDSMFKVAELAKPTTYKLPFSGQYGDLVRLSMDREELILNKYTLIDAFQVIYIAETERNVNRLAESALKVLQMVSEPMRNARMKRALVDCFDGVGRVPKEIIARQNKWGSSCKKLHLILVDDSGLTNKQRAENLALIAEWTLIKASRD
;
A
#
# COMPACT_ATOMS: atom_id res chain seq x y z
N MET A 1 -13.79 -9.24 19.62
CA MET A 1 -13.45 -9.99 18.40
C MET A 1 -13.13 -8.96 17.33
N ALA A 2 -11.94 -8.96 16.73
CA ALA A 2 -11.63 -8.01 15.66
C ALA A 2 -12.38 -8.44 14.39
N GLN A 3 -13.28 -7.60 13.87
CA GLN A 3 -13.87 -7.79 12.56
C GLN A 3 -12.74 -7.71 11.52
N ASN A 4 -12.64 -8.71 10.64
CA ASN A 4 -11.76 -8.63 9.47
C ASN A 4 -12.35 -7.57 8.53
N ASN A 5 -11.69 -6.42 8.42
CA ASN A 5 -12.06 -5.38 7.46
C ASN A 5 -11.47 -5.76 6.09
N ASP A 6 -12.16 -6.65 5.40
CA ASP A 6 -11.82 -7.07 4.04
C ASP A 6 -12.22 -5.97 3.03
N PHE A 7 -11.27 -5.50 2.21
CA PHE A 7 -11.52 -4.49 1.19
C PHE A 7 -11.48 -5.11 -0.20
N ILE A 8 -12.56 -4.95 -0.97
CA ILE A 8 -12.70 -5.56 -2.29
C ILE A 8 -12.57 -4.48 -3.36
N PHE A 9 -11.61 -4.67 -4.26
CA PHE A 9 -11.47 -3.92 -5.50
C PHE A 9 -12.04 -4.78 -6.65
N ASN A 10 -13.00 -4.25 -7.40
CA ASN A 10 -13.68 -4.97 -8.48
C ASN A 10 -13.09 -4.60 -9.85
N ASN A 11 -13.17 -5.49 -10.84
CA ASN A 11 -12.84 -5.14 -12.23
C ASN A 11 -13.77 -4.07 -12.82
N ASN A 12 -14.98 -3.94 -12.28
CA ASN A 12 -15.95 -2.93 -12.69
C ASN A 12 -15.83 -1.60 -11.93
N THR A 13 -14.89 -1.48 -10.97
CA THR A 13 -14.67 -0.28 -10.15
C THR A 13 -14.60 0.98 -11.02
N ALA A 14 -15.55 1.90 -10.87
CA ALA A 14 -15.47 3.23 -11.46
C ALA A 14 -14.40 4.07 -10.74
N LEU A 15 -14.02 5.23 -11.28
CA LEU A 15 -13.06 6.10 -10.62
C LEU A 15 -13.49 6.47 -9.19
N GLU A 16 -14.76 6.78 -9.01
CA GLU A 16 -15.35 7.13 -7.71
C GLU A 16 -15.22 5.98 -6.71
N ASP A 17 -15.41 4.74 -7.18
CA ASP A 17 -15.26 3.54 -6.35
C ASP A 17 -13.80 3.32 -5.93
N TYR A 18 -12.83 3.69 -6.77
CA TYR A 18 -11.41 3.62 -6.41
C TYR A 18 -11.06 4.64 -5.33
N GLU A 19 -11.58 5.86 -5.43
CA GLU A 19 -11.37 6.87 -4.39
C GLU A 19 -11.99 6.44 -3.05
N LEU A 20 -13.22 5.92 -3.09
CA LEU A 20 -13.91 5.37 -1.92
C LEU A 20 -13.16 4.16 -1.34
N PHE A 21 -12.58 3.32 -2.20
CA PHE A 21 -11.76 2.19 -1.77
C PHE A 21 -10.51 2.65 -1.00
N ILE A 22 -9.77 3.64 -1.52
CA ILE A 22 -8.61 4.21 -0.82
C ILE A 22 -9.02 4.90 0.48
N ASP A 23 -10.13 5.63 0.48
CA ASP A 23 -10.63 6.31 1.68
C ASP A 23 -11.10 5.32 2.75
N GLY A 24 -11.77 4.25 2.36
CA GLY A 24 -12.16 3.16 3.27
C GLY A 24 -10.94 2.48 3.91
N LEU A 25 -9.89 2.22 3.13
CA LEU A 25 -8.62 1.70 3.66
C LEU A 25 -7.97 2.67 4.66
N LEU A 26 -8.11 3.98 4.43
CA LEU A 26 -7.60 5.00 5.32
C LEU A 26 -8.44 5.14 6.60
N GLU A 27 -9.77 5.02 6.51
CA GLU A 27 -10.73 5.18 7.62
C GLU A 27 -10.77 3.97 8.55
N SER A 28 -10.61 2.75 8.02
CA SER A 28 -10.58 1.52 8.83
C SER A 28 -9.34 1.36 9.71
N ASN A 29 -8.35 2.23 9.54
CA ASN A 29 -7.23 2.35 10.46
C ASN A 29 -7.67 3.26 11.60
N ASN A 30 -7.85 2.71 12.81
CA ASN A 30 -8.19 3.45 14.05
C ASN A 30 -7.30 4.71 14.22
N ARG A 31 -7.75 5.83 13.66
CA ARG A 31 -7.02 7.09 13.62
C ARG A 31 -7.04 7.69 15.01
N ILE A 32 -5.87 8.08 15.49
CA ILE A 32 -5.82 9.21 16.42
C ILE A 32 -5.54 10.40 15.51
N PHE A 33 -6.46 11.37 15.49
CA PHE A 33 -6.18 12.63 14.83
C PHE A 33 -5.35 13.47 15.79
N LEU A 34 -4.07 13.65 15.47
CA LEU A 34 -3.23 14.65 16.12
C LEU A 34 -3.22 15.84 15.18
N PHE A 35 -3.76 16.99 15.59
CA PHE A 35 -3.69 18.25 14.82
C PHE A 35 -4.14 18.16 13.35
N GLY A 36 -5.18 17.37 13.07
CA GLY A 36 -5.68 17.15 11.70
C GLY A 36 -4.96 16.07 10.89
N PHE A 37 -3.90 15.45 11.43
CA PHE A 37 -3.21 14.33 10.78
C PHE A 37 -3.76 12.98 11.23
N SER A 38 -3.94 12.06 10.28
CA SER A 38 -4.11 10.65 10.59
C SER A 38 -2.80 10.12 11.19
N HIS A 39 -2.72 10.07 12.52
CA HIS A 39 -1.62 9.39 13.19
C HIS A 39 -1.87 7.89 13.17
N ILE A 40 -0.85 7.13 12.79
CA ILE A 40 -0.90 5.69 12.85
C ILE A 40 -0.46 5.28 14.25
N ARG A 41 -1.25 4.46 14.94
CA ARG A 41 -0.89 3.96 16.28
C ARG A 41 0.53 3.35 16.22
N GLY A 42 1.31 3.58 17.28
CA GLY A 42 2.67 3.08 17.43
C GLY A 42 2.80 1.57 17.18
N PRO A 43 4.02 1.05 17.04
CA PRO A 43 4.28 -0.32 16.60
C PRO A 43 3.69 -1.35 17.56
N ASN A 44 2.42 -1.69 17.36
CA ASN A 44 1.82 -2.87 17.97
C ASN A 44 2.08 -4.03 16.99
N PRO A 45 2.86 -5.06 17.34
CA PRO A 45 3.16 -6.19 16.45
C PRO A 45 1.89 -6.93 15.98
N ALA A 46 0.78 -6.81 16.71
CA ALA A 46 -0.53 -7.34 16.33
C ALA A 46 -1.36 -6.37 15.46
N THR A 47 -0.73 -5.45 14.72
CA THR A 47 -1.47 -4.44 13.94
C THR A 47 -2.30 -5.13 12.86
N PRO A 48 -3.61 -4.84 12.74
CA PRO A 48 -4.45 -5.41 11.70
C PRO A 48 -3.84 -5.09 10.34
N ARG A 49 -3.65 -6.08 9.49
CA ARG A 49 -3.29 -5.81 8.11
C ARG A 49 -4.52 -6.11 7.26
N TYR A 50 -4.73 -5.29 6.24
CA TYR A 50 -5.90 -5.40 5.38
C TYR A 50 -5.58 -6.38 4.27
N ALA A 51 -6.57 -7.22 3.94
CA ALA A 51 -6.58 -7.99 2.72
C ALA A 51 -7.27 -7.15 1.65
N VAL A 52 -6.53 -6.76 0.62
CA VAL A 52 -7.12 -6.21 -0.60
C VAL A 52 -7.35 -7.35 -1.57
N PHE A 53 -8.61 -7.52 -1.96
CA PHE A 53 -9.03 -8.57 -2.89
C PHE A 53 -9.32 -7.97 -4.26
N LEU A 54 -8.92 -8.67 -5.32
CA LEU A 54 -9.50 -8.44 -6.64
C LEU A 54 -10.64 -9.44 -6.88
N ASP A 55 -11.85 -8.96 -7.12
CA ASP A 55 -12.94 -9.82 -7.56
C ASP A 55 -12.88 -9.99 -9.09
N HIS A 56 -12.51 -11.20 -9.53
CA HIS A 56 -12.57 -11.56 -10.94
C HIS A 56 -13.87 -12.31 -11.25
N LYS A 57 -14.78 -11.62 -11.96
CA LYS A 57 -16.07 -12.16 -12.44
C LYS A 57 -17.10 -12.51 -11.36
N GLY A 58 -17.03 -11.88 -10.18
CA GLY A 58 -17.99 -12.12 -9.10
C GLY A 58 -17.76 -13.43 -8.35
N ASN A 59 -16.62 -14.11 -8.57
CA ASN A 59 -16.29 -15.35 -7.87
C ASN A 59 -15.32 -15.09 -6.72
N PHE A 60 -15.87 -15.16 -5.50
CA PHE A 60 -15.16 -14.94 -4.24
C PHE A 60 -13.98 -15.91 -4.02
N GLU A 61 -13.95 -17.06 -4.69
CA GLU A 61 -12.90 -18.08 -4.51
C GLU A 61 -11.61 -17.79 -5.31
N THR A 62 -11.64 -16.79 -6.22
CA THR A 62 -10.54 -16.51 -7.16
C THR A 62 -9.78 -15.21 -6.88
N ARG A 63 -9.38 -15.02 -5.62
CA ARG A 63 -8.84 -13.72 -5.18
C ARG A 63 -7.34 -13.72 -4.95
N ALA A 64 -6.64 -12.82 -5.64
CA ALA A 64 -5.36 -12.33 -5.15
C ALA A 64 -5.62 -11.50 -3.89
N VAL A 65 -4.79 -11.73 -2.87
CA VAL A 65 -4.81 -10.99 -1.61
C VAL A 65 -3.50 -10.30 -1.44
N VAL A 66 -3.57 -9.03 -1.09
CA VAL A 66 -2.43 -8.23 -0.73
C VAL A 66 -2.55 -7.83 0.73
N ALA A 67 -1.52 -8.12 1.54
CA ALA A 67 -1.47 -7.72 2.93
C ALA A 67 -0.72 -6.38 3.07
N VAL A 68 -1.39 -5.37 3.63
CA VAL A 68 -0.82 -4.05 3.90
C VAL A 68 -0.81 -3.77 5.40
N ALA A 69 0.36 -3.63 6.01
CA ALA A 69 0.44 -3.37 7.45
C ALA A 69 -0.17 -2.02 7.80
N SER A 70 -1.10 -1.98 8.76
CA SER A 70 -1.73 -0.72 9.20
C SER A 70 -0.75 0.31 9.73
N ASN A 71 0.29 -0.11 10.45
CA ASN A 71 1.25 0.78 11.13
C ASN A 71 2.12 1.64 10.19
N HIS A 72 2.44 1.15 9.00
CA HIS A 72 3.30 1.87 8.05
C HIS A 72 2.76 1.83 6.62
N ARG A 73 1.59 1.23 6.40
CA ARG A 73 0.90 1.12 5.10
C ARG A 73 1.76 0.46 4.02
N LYS A 74 2.72 -0.41 4.38
CA LYS A 74 3.59 -1.09 3.38
C LYS A 74 3.01 -2.45 3.06
N LEU A 75 3.20 -2.83 1.80
CA LEU A 75 3.06 -4.19 1.34
C LEU A 75 3.88 -5.15 2.21
N SER A 76 3.21 -6.11 2.85
CA SER A 76 3.81 -7.09 3.77
C SER A 76 3.69 -8.53 3.28
N GLY A 77 2.76 -8.80 2.37
CA GLY A 77 2.69 -10.09 1.68
C GLY A 77 1.71 -10.06 0.52
N ILE A 78 1.76 -11.12 -0.30
CA ILE A 78 0.78 -11.44 -1.32
C ILE A 78 0.34 -12.91 -1.20
N ARG A 79 -0.89 -13.19 -1.61
CA ARG A 79 -1.42 -14.55 -1.76
C ARG A 79 -2.19 -14.65 -3.06
N GLY A 80 -1.86 -15.62 -3.89
CA GLY A 80 -2.63 -16.04 -5.05
C GLY A 80 -3.18 -17.47 -4.89
N ARG A 81 -3.60 -18.07 -6.01
CA ARG A 81 -4.07 -19.45 -6.12
C ARG A 81 -2.99 -20.46 -5.75
N GLY A 82 -1.78 -20.28 -6.29
CA GLY A 82 -0.66 -21.21 -6.08
C GLY A 82 0.44 -20.71 -5.16
N VAL A 83 0.44 -19.43 -4.83
CA VAL A 83 1.52 -18.80 -4.04
C VAL A 83 0.95 -18.17 -2.77
N ARG A 84 1.46 -18.59 -1.60
CA ARG A 84 1.48 -17.75 -0.40
C ARG A 84 2.88 -17.13 -0.30
N GLY A 85 3.01 -15.92 -0.82
CA GLY A 85 4.27 -15.19 -0.92
C GLY A 85 4.43 -14.19 0.23
N ARG A 86 5.34 -14.48 1.16
CA ARG A 86 5.72 -13.51 2.20
C ARG A 86 6.76 -12.55 1.62
N PHE A 87 6.54 -11.24 1.72
CA PHE A 87 7.64 -10.31 1.51
C PHE A 87 8.52 -10.34 2.75
N LEU A 88 9.83 -10.43 2.58
CA LEU A 88 10.75 -10.27 3.71
C LEU A 88 10.77 -8.79 4.14
N SER A 89 10.88 -8.52 5.44
CA SER A 89 11.11 -7.15 5.95
C SER A 89 12.44 -6.59 5.46
N ARG A 90 13.45 -7.46 5.32
CA ARG A 90 14.70 -7.24 4.57
C ARG A 90 15.15 -8.52 3.88
N ARG A 91 15.87 -8.39 2.76
CA ARG A 91 16.48 -9.53 2.06
C ARG A 91 17.36 -10.33 3.03
N GLY A 92 17.12 -11.64 3.12
CA GLY A 92 17.90 -12.54 3.97
C GLY A 92 17.41 -12.71 5.42
N GLU A 93 16.35 -12.02 5.85
CA GLU A 93 15.81 -12.22 7.20
C GLU A 93 15.10 -13.58 7.36
N ALA A 94 15.47 -14.29 8.43
CA ALA A 94 14.88 -15.57 8.81
C ALA A 94 13.58 -15.33 9.60
N ALA A 95 12.46 -15.44 8.89
CA ALA A 95 11.09 -15.43 9.39
C ALA A 95 10.49 -14.06 9.75
N GLN A 96 9.29 -13.84 9.20
CA GLN A 96 8.38 -12.75 9.56
C GLN A 96 7.53 -13.15 10.79
N PRO A 97 6.89 -12.18 11.47
CA PRO A 97 6.03 -12.44 12.62
C PRO A 97 4.89 -13.44 12.28
N PRO A 98 4.56 -14.39 13.18
CA PRO A 98 3.52 -15.41 12.95
C PRO A 98 2.14 -14.85 12.56
N GLU A 99 1.87 -13.58 12.88
CA GLU A 99 0.63 -12.86 12.59
C GLU A 99 0.39 -12.64 11.09
N LEU A 100 1.40 -12.79 10.21
CA LEU A 100 1.15 -12.81 8.76
C LEU A 100 0.46 -14.11 8.34
N ASP A 101 0.76 -15.21 9.01
CA ASP A 101 0.21 -16.51 8.64
C ASP A 101 -1.28 -16.57 8.95
N SER A 102 -1.71 -16.00 10.08
CA SER A 102 -3.13 -15.93 10.44
C SER A 102 -3.96 -15.13 9.45
N MET A 103 -3.40 -14.12 8.79
CA MET A 103 -4.12 -13.35 7.76
C MET A 103 -4.42 -14.16 6.49
N PHE A 104 -3.53 -15.07 6.13
CA PHE A 104 -3.73 -15.89 4.93
C PHE A 104 -4.51 -17.18 5.22
N LYS A 105 -4.89 -17.43 6.49
CA LYS A 105 -5.70 -18.59 6.91
C LYS A 105 -7.17 -18.55 6.47
N VAL A 106 -7.68 -17.41 5.99
CA VAL A 106 -9.13 -17.17 5.76
C VAL A 106 -9.71 -17.92 4.54
N ALA A 107 -9.03 -18.89 3.94
CA ALA A 107 -9.68 -19.77 2.97
C ALA A 107 -9.01 -21.14 3.00
N GLU A 108 -9.80 -22.19 3.29
CA GLU A 108 -9.49 -23.61 3.13
C GLU A 108 -9.37 -23.99 1.64
N LEU A 109 -8.61 -23.21 0.87
CA LEU A 109 -8.15 -23.64 -0.45
C LEU A 109 -7.01 -24.65 -0.23
N ALA A 110 -7.02 -25.74 -1.00
CA ALA A 110 -6.09 -26.87 -0.91
C ALA A 110 -4.66 -26.44 -0.50
N LYS A 111 -4.11 -27.07 0.57
CA LYS A 111 -2.81 -26.80 1.21
C LYS A 111 -1.84 -25.99 0.32
N PRO A 112 -1.87 -24.64 0.36
CA PRO A 112 -1.03 -23.86 -0.52
C PRO A 112 0.42 -24.00 -0.08
N THR A 113 1.28 -24.32 -1.02
CA THR A 113 2.73 -24.35 -0.81
C THR A 113 3.17 -22.95 -0.40
N THR A 114 3.60 -22.80 0.84
CA THR A 114 4.12 -21.52 1.31
C THR A 114 5.48 -21.32 0.65
N TYR A 115 5.55 -20.34 -0.24
CA TYR A 115 6.74 -20.04 -1.02
C TYR A 115 7.33 -18.71 -0.54
N LYS A 116 8.64 -18.69 -0.22
CA LYS A 116 9.31 -17.44 0.15
C LYS A 116 9.67 -16.70 -1.13
N LEU A 117 9.14 -15.49 -1.29
CA LEU A 117 9.50 -14.66 -2.44
C LEU A 117 11.01 -14.34 -2.38
N PRO A 118 11.73 -14.37 -3.51
CA PRO A 118 13.16 -14.07 -3.54
C PRO A 118 13.46 -12.56 -3.41
N PHE A 119 12.48 -11.76 -2.99
CA PHE A 119 12.55 -10.30 -2.88
C PHE A 119 11.71 -9.76 -1.72
N SER A 120 12.10 -8.60 -1.20
CA SER A 120 11.31 -7.85 -0.23
C SER A 120 10.26 -6.96 -0.89
N GLY A 121 9.32 -6.44 -0.10
CA GLY A 121 8.37 -5.42 -0.53
C GLY A 121 8.96 -4.01 -0.60
N GLN A 122 10.29 -3.87 -0.55
CA GLN A 122 10.97 -2.58 -0.62
C GLN A 122 11.21 -2.17 -2.07
N TYR A 123 11.16 -0.86 -2.34
CA TYR A 123 11.39 -0.31 -3.67
C TYR A 123 12.69 -0.79 -4.32
N GLY A 124 13.80 -0.81 -3.56
CA GLY A 124 15.10 -1.21 -4.11
C GLY A 124 15.09 -2.65 -4.67
N ASP A 125 14.39 -3.57 -4.02
CA ASP A 125 14.27 -4.94 -4.51
C ASP A 125 13.29 -5.06 -5.68
N LEU A 126 12.14 -4.39 -5.59
CA LEU A 126 11.11 -4.44 -6.62
C LEU A 126 11.59 -3.81 -7.93
N VAL A 127 12.20 -2.63 -7.87
CA VAL A 127 12.76 -1.91 -9.03
C VAL A 127 13.91 -2.72 -9.66
N ARG A 128 14.81 -3.27 -8.84
CA ARG A 128 15.93 -4.10 -9.33
C ARG A 128 15.48 -5.31 -10.15
N LEU A 129 14.34 -5.89 -9.81
CA LEU A 129 13.81 -7.08 -10.50
C LEU A 129 12.82 -6.74 -11.62
N SER A 130 12.38 -5.49 -11.72
CA SER A 130 11.38 -5.07 -12.70
C SER A 130 11.86 -3.85 -13.46
N MET A 131 11.30 -2.68 -13.16
CA MET A 131 11.57 -1.42 -13.83
C MET A 131 11.52 -0.25 -12.86
N ASP A 132 12.01 0.90 -13.34
CA ASP A 132 11.91 2.15 -12.62
C ASP A 132 10.45 2.57 -12.42
N ARG A 133 10.17 3.15 -11.25
CA ARG A 133 8.83 3.59 -10.87
C ARG A 133 8.23 4.60 -11.84
N GLU A 134 9.07 5.43 -12.42
CA GLU A 134 8.68 6.52 -13.32
C GLU A 134 8.18 6.00 -14.68
N GLU A 135 8.54 4.77 -15.03
CA GLU A 135 8.12 4.13 -16.28
C GLU A 135 6.81 3.34 -16.15
N LEU A 136 6.32 3.16 -14.91
CA LEU A 136 5.08 2.45 -14.66
C LEU A 136 3.88 3.23 -15.19
N ILE A 137 3.11 2.57 -16.06
CA ILE A 137 1.75 2.98 -16.38
C ILE A 137 0.87 2.54 -15.20
N LEU A 138 0.16 3.50 -14.59
CA LEU A 138 -0.63 3.28 -13.38
C LEU A 138 -2.08 3.71 -13.65
N ASN A 139 -2.87 2.74 -14.10
CA ASN A 139 -4.30 2.88 -14.37
C ASN A 139 -5.07 1.64 -13.91
N LYS A 140 -6.40 1.70 -13.96
CA LYS A 140 -7.29 0.62 -13.54
C LYS A 140 -6.91 -0.73 -14.13
N TYR A 141 -6.65 -0.79 -15.44
CA TYR A 141 -6.34 -2.03 -16.14
C TYR A 141 -5.01 -2.63 -15.70
N THR A 142 -3.99 -1.80 -15.48
CA THR A 142 -2.68 -2.27 -14.97
C THR A 142 -2.76 -2.77 -13.54
N LEU A 143 -3.65 -2.21 -12.71
CA LEU A 143 -3.90 -2.72 -11.37
C LEU A 143 -4.58 -4.10 -11.43
N ILE A 144 -5.58 -4.25 -12.31
CA ILE A 144 -6.27 -5.52 -12.55
C ILE A 144 -5.29 -6.60 -13.01
N ASP A 145 -4.46 -6.30 -14.02
CA ASP A 145 -3.41 -7.23 -14.50
C ASP A 145 -2.44 -7.59 -13.37
N ALA A 146 -2.00 -6.62 -12.56
CA ALA A 146 -1.09 -6.88 -11.45
C ALA A 146 -1.68 -7.87 -10.43
N PHE A 147 -2.96 -7.72 -10.06
CA PHE A 147 -3.64 -8.69 -9.19
C PHE A 147 -3.83 -10.05 -9.86
N GLN A 148 -4.13 -10.09 -11.17
CA GLN A 148 -4.22 -11.35 -11.91
C GLN A 148 -2.89 -12.09 -11.92
N VAL A 149 -1.78 -11.40 -12.17
CA VAL A 149 -0.42 -11.96 -12.09
C VAL A 149 -0.14 -12.51 -10.70
N ILE A 150 -0.48 -11.76 -9.65
CA ILE A 150 -0.34 -12.24 -8.26
C ILE A 150 -1.20 -13.48 -8.01
N TYR A 151 -2.41 -13.53 -8.57
CA TYR A 151 -3.33 -14.65 -8.40
C TYR A 151 -2.80 -15.93 -9.05
N ILE A 152 -2.35 -15.86 -10.31
CA ILE A 152 -1.88 -17.03 -11.06
C ILE A 152 -0.42 -17.39 -10.78
N ALA A 153 0.29 -16.61 -9.96
CA ALA A 153 1.64 -16.94 -9.56
C ALA A 153 1.62 -18.30 -8.85
N GLU A 154 2.31 -19.28 -9.44
CA GLU A 154 2.42 -20.65 -8.93
C GLU A 154 3.86 -21.02 -8.57
N THR A 155 4.89 -20.37 -9.16
CA THR A 155 6.31 -20.74 -8.99
C THR A 155 7.26 -19.54 -9.19
N GLU A 156 8.57 -19.77 -9.08
CA GLU A 156 9.66 -18.83 -9.45
C GLU A 156 9.66 -18.38 -10.91
N ARG A 157 8.92 -19.07 -11.78
CA ARG A 157 8.79 -18.67 -13.18
C ARG A 157 8.02 -17.34 -13.20
N ASN A 158 8.67 -16.28 -13.68
CA ASN A 158 8.18 -14.89 -13.75
C ASN A 158 8.34 -14.03 -12.49
N VAL A 159 9.37 -14.26 -11.66
CA VAL A 159 9.72 -13.37 -10.53
C VAL A 159 9.76 -11.88 -10.91
N ASN A 160 10.28 -11.53 -12.09
CA ASN A 160 10.34 -10.13 -12.55
C ASN A 160 8.93 -9.53 -12.75
N ARG A 161 8.04 -10.26 -13.42
CA ARG A 161 6.64 -9.82 -13.63
C ARG A 161 5.86 -9.75 -12.32
N LEU A 162 6.14 -10.66 -11.38
CA LEU A 162 5.57 -10.63 -10.04
C LEU A 162 6.08 -9.44 -9.23
N ALA A 163 7.36 -9.10 -9.34
CA ALA A 163 7.95 -7.92 -8.71
C ALA A 163 7.36 -6.63 -9.30
N GLU A 164 7.19 -6.55 -10.61
CA GLU A 164 6.52 -5.43 -11.29
C GLU A 164 5.06 -5.28 -10.82
N SER A 165 4.33 -6.40 -10.72
CA SER A 165 2.94 -6.40 -10.25
C SER A 165 2.83 -5.97 -8.80
N ALA A 166 3.72 -6.45 -7.94
CA ALA A 166 3.83 -6.00 -6.55
C ALA A 166 4.19 -4.51 -6.46
N LEU A 167 5.03 -4.00 -7.36
CA LEU A 167 5.38 -2.58 -7.44
C LEU A 167 4.17 -1.72 -7.83
N LYS A 168 3.40 -2.13 -8.84
CA LYS A 168 2.14 -1.46 -9.25
C LYS A 168 1.13 -1.41 -8.10
N VAL A 169 0.88 -2.55 -7.45
CA VAL A 169 0.00 -2.62 -6.28
C VAL A 169 0.49 -1.71 -5.15
N LEU A 170 1.79 -1.69 -4.87
CA LEU A 170 2.36 -0.81 -3.84
C LEU A 170 2.13 0.66 -4.21
N GLN A 171 2.39 1.06 -5.46
CA GLN A 171 2.15 2.42 -5.93
C GLN A 171 0.66 2.80 -5.89
N MET A 172 -0.25 1.88 -6.22
CA MET A 172 -1.68 2.19 -6.40
C MET A 172 -2.56 1.94 -5.18
N VAL A 173 -2.05 1.24 -4.16
CA VAL A 173 -2.78 0.95 -2.91
C VAL A 173 -2.06 1.56 -1.71
N SER A 174 -0.77 1.28 -1.54
CA SER A 174 -0.03 1.67 -0.33
C SER A 174 0.34 3.17 -0.33
N GLU A 175 0.83 3.69 -1.45
CA GLU A 175 1.26 5.09 -1.54
C GLU A 175 0.13 6.13 -1.52
N PRO A 176 -1.04 5.95 -2.17
CA PRO A 176 -2.15 6.91 -2.02
C PRO A 176 -2.69 6.96 -0.59
N MET A 177 -2.55 5.87 0.18
CA MET A 177 -2.83 5.94 1.61
C MET A 177 -1.80 6.80 2.36
N ARG A 178 -0.56 6.93 1.89
CA ARG A 178 0.47 7.75 2.56
C ARG A 178 0.53 9.18 2.09
N ASN A 179 0.18 9.43 0.84
CA ASN A 179 0.42 10.68 0.14
C ASN A 179 -0.83 11.11 -0.63
N ALA A 180 -1.47 12.20 -0.21
CA ALA A 180 -2.65 12.73 -0.89
C ALA A 180 -2.36 13.12 -2.36
N ARG A 181 -1.16 13.63 -2.66
CA ARG A 181 -0.76 13.95 -4.05
C ARG A 181 -0.65 12.71 -4.92
N MET A 182 -0.23 11.58 -4.32
CA MET A 182 -0.23 10.31 -5.01
C MET A 182 -1.65 9.86 -5.34
N LYS A 183 -2.58 9.96 -4.38
CA LYS A 183 -4.00 9.66 -4.64
C LYS A 183 -4.53 10.50 -5.82
N ARG A 184 -4.32 11.82 -5.80
CA ARG A 184 -4.75 12.72 -6.89
C ARG A 184 -4.12 12.37 -8.24
N ALA A 185 -2.80 12.17 -8.28
CA ALA A 185 -2.13 11.80 -9.52
C ALA A 185 -2.62 10.46 -10.09
N LEU A 186 -2.98 9.50 -9.22
CA LEU A 186 -3.56 8.23 -9.64
C LEU A 186 -4.98 8.39 -10.15
N VAL A 187 -5.79 9.25 -9.52
CA VAL A 187 -7.14 9.62 -10.00
C VAL A 187 -7.06 10.17 -11.43
N ASP A 188 -6.14 11.11 -11.68
CA ASP A 188 -5.93 11.70 -13.02
C ASP A 188 -5.50 10.66 -14.07
N CYS A 189 -4.82 9.59 -13.64
CA CYS A 189 -4.33 8.53 -14.53
C CYS A 189 -5.27 7.32 -14.61
N PHE A 190 -6.30 7.23 -13.78
CA PHE A 190 -6.98 5.95 -13.49
C PHE A 190 -7.70 5.36 -14.70
N ASP A 191 -8.39 6.20 -15.46
CA ASP A 191 -9.11 5.81 -16.69
C ASP A 191 -8.28 6.04 -17.97
N GLY A 192 -7.08 6.61 -17.84
CA GLY A 192 -6.21 6.99 -18.95
C GLY A 192 -4.95 6.13 -19.09
N VAL A 193 -4.07 6.56 -20.00
CA VAL A 193 -2.70 6.04 -20.10
C VAL A 193 -1.78 7.11 -19.49
N GLY A 194 -1.76 7.15 -18.16
CA GLY A 194 -1.01 8.13 -17.38
C GLY A 194 0.14 7.50 -16.60
N ARG A 195 1.16 8.32 -16.32
CA ARG A 195 2.27 8.00 -15.42
C ARG A 195 2.28 9.02 -14.29
N VAL A 196 2.66 8.57 -13.10
CA VAL A 196 2.80 9.48 -11.97
C VAL A 196 4.04 10.37 -12.18
N PRO A 197 3.94 11.70 -12.01
CA PRO A 197 5.06 12.61 -12.15
C PRO A 197 6.26 12.26 -11.25
N LYS A 198 7.48 12.46 -11.77
CA LYS A 198 8.75 12.13 -11.08
C LYS A 198 8.87 12.81 -9.72
N GLU A 199 8.33 14.02 -9.60
CA GLU A 199 8.37 14.82 -8.38
C GLU A 199 7.56 14.16 -7.25
N ILE A 200 6.45 13.49 -7.60
CA ILE A 200 5.62 12.76 -6.64
C ILE A 200 6.35 11.47 -6.21
N ILE A 201 6.97 10.77 -7.16
CA ILE A 201 7.77 9.56 -6.89
C ILE A 201 8.97 9.89 -5.97
N ALA A 202 9.68 10.99 -6.24
CA ALA A 202 10.80 11.44 -5.41
C ALA A 202 10.40 11.71 -3.95
N ARG A 203 9.16 12.13 -3.72
CA ARG A 203 8.61 12.41 -2.38
C ARG A 203 8.28 11.14 -1.59
N GLN A 204 7.98 10.02 -2.25
CA GLN A 204 7.72 8.73 -1.58
C GLN A 204 8.93 8.29 -0.72
N ASN A 205 10.15 8.53 -1.22
CA ASN A 205 11.39 8.20 -0.51
C ASN A 205 11.58 9.02 0.78
N LYS A 206 10.89 10.17 0.89
CA LYS A 206 11.03 11.08 2.02
C LYS A 206 10.00 10.83 3.13
N TRP A 207 8.96 10.02 2.89
CA TRP A 207 7.83 9.83 3.80
C TRP A 207 8.26 9.59 5.26
N GLY A 208 9.12 8.60 5.50
CA GLY A 208 9.57 8.28 6.87
C GLY A 208 10.32 9.43 7.55
N SER A 209 11.14 10.16 6.80
CA SER A 209 11.84 11.36 7.33
C SER A 209 10.87 12.52 7.58
N SER A 210 9.87 12.69 6.72
CA SER A 210 8.82 13.71 6.87
C SER A 210 7.93 13.42 8.08
N CYS A 211 7.53 12.16 8.31
CA CYS A 211 6.78 11.77 9.51
C CYS A 211 7.58 12.01 10.81
N LYS A 212 8.89 11.74 10.81
CA LYS A 212 9.76 12.03 11.96
C LYS A 212 9.85 13.52 12.25
N LYS A 213 10.09 14.34 11.22
CA LYS A 213 10.09 15.80 11.35
C LYS A 213 8.75 16.29 11.90
N LEU A 214 7.65 15.83 11.30
CA LEU A 214 6.30 16.17 11.74
C LEU A 214 6.07 15.82 13.21
N HIS A 215 6.43 14.60 13.63
CA HIS A 215 6.28 14.19 15.02
C HIS A 215 7.07 15.07 15.98
N LEU A 216 8.31 15.43 15.65
CA LEU A 216 9.11 16.36 16.46
C LEU A 216 8.41 17.72 16.61
N ILE A 217 7.89 18.28 15.51
CA ILE A 217 7.20 19.58 15.50
C ILE A 217 5.92 19.54 16.35
N LEU A 218 5.17 18.45 16.29
CA LEU A 218 3.90 18.31 17.00
C LEU A 218 4.07 18.01 18.50
N VAL A 219 5.24 17.53 18.92
CA VAL A 219 5.54 17.19 20.31
C VAL A 219 6.32 18.29 21.01
N ASP A 220 7.15 19.06 20.28
CA ASP A 220 7.93 20.18 20.83
C ASP A 220 8.24 21.23 19.75
N ASP A 221 7.48 22.35 19.74
CA ASP A 221 7.65 23.46 18.79
C ASP A 221 8.47 24.63 19.36
N SER A 222 8.85 24.56 20.64
CA SER A 222 9.47 25.66 21.39
C SER A 222 10.84 26.09 20.84
N GLY A 223 11.52 25.19 20.12
CA GLY A 223 12.81 25.43 19.48
C GLY A 223 12.77 25.84 17.99
N LEU A 224 11.60 26.02 17.38
CA LEU A 224 11.49 26.25 15.93
C LEU A 224 11.41 27.74 15.55
N THR A 225 12.25 28.13 14.59
CA THR A 225 12.17 29.45 13.94
C THR A 225 10.91 29.59 13.09
N ASN A 226 10.47 30.83 12.80
CA ASN A 226 9.30 31.08 11.93
C ASN A 226 9.48 30.50 10.51
N LYS A 227 10.70 30.52 9.98
CA LYS A 227 11.01 29.90 8.68
C LYS A 227 10.81 28.39 8.73
N GLN A 228 11.33 27.73 9.76
CA GLN A 228 11.12 26.29 9.96
C GLN A 228 9.64 25.98 10.15
N ARG A 229 8.89 26.78 10.93
CA ARG A 229 7.44 26.61 11.07
C ARG A 229 6.70 26.72 9.74
N ALA A 230 7.02 27.70 8.89
CA ALA A 230 6.41 27.85 7.57
C ALA A 230 6.73 26.68 6.63
N GLU A 231 8.00 26.25 6.56
CA GLU A 231 8.43 25.07 5.79
C GLU A 231 7.74 23.79 6.30
N ASN A 232 7.57 23.69 7.61
CA ASN A 232 6.91 22.59 8.27
C ASN A 232 5.40 22.59 8.03
N LEU A 233 4.74 23.76 8.05
CA LEU A 233 3.32 23.92 7.70
C LEU A 233 3.05 23.59 6.23
N ALA A 234 3.97 23.96 5.33
CA ALA A 234 3.90 23.57 3.92
C ALA A 234 4.05 22.05 3.73
N LEU A 235 4.97 21.42 4.47
CA LEU A 235 5.14 19.97 4.49
C LEU A 235 3.86 19.29 5.02
N ILE A 236 3.32 19.82 6.11
CA ILE A 236 2.04 19.41 6.71
C ILE A 236 0.91 19.41 5.67
N ALA A 237 0.64 20.56 5.04
CA ALA A 237 -0.46 20.72 4.10
C ALA A 237 -0.34 19.78 2.89
N GLU A 238 0.88 19.38 2.55
CA GLU A 238 1.16 18.44 1.48
C GLU A 238 0.82 16.98 1.84
N TRP A 239 1.00 16.57 3.09
CA TRP A 239 0.78 15.18 3.55
C TRP A 239 -0.57 14.95 4.21
N THR A 240 -1.25 16.01 4.65
CA THR A 240 -2.60 15.89 5.19
C THR A 240 -3.56 15.50 4.08
N LEU A 241 -4.14 14.29 4.19
CA LEU A 241 -5.49 14.04 3.68
C LEU A 241 -6.44 14.89 4.52
N ILE A 242 -6.48 16.20 4.27
CA ILE A 242 -7.60 16.99 4.76
C ILE A 242 -8.78 16.42 3.99
N LYS A 243 -9.67 15.71 4.69
CA LYS A 243 -11.06 15.63 4.28
C LYS A 243 -11.58 17.06 4.41
N ALA A 244 -11.24 17.91 3.46
CA ALA A 244 -12.05 19.07 3.14
C ALA A 244 -13.21 18.46 2.36
N SER A 245 -14.04 17.70 3.09
CA SER A 245 -15.30 17.23 2.55
C SER A 245 -16.13 18.47 2.35
N ARG A 246 -16.14 18.98 1.11
CA ARG A 246 -17.29 19.65 0.50
C ARG A 246 -18.10 20.57 1.42
N ASP A 247 -17.44 21.39 2.24
CA ASP A 247 -17.95 22.53 2.99
C ASP A 247 -16.81 23.55 3.13
#